data_AF-A0A644Z504-F1
#
_entry.id   AF-A0A644Z504-F1
#
_cell.length_a   1.000
_cell.length_b   1.000
_cell.length_c   1.000
_cell.angle_alpha   90.00
_cell.angle_beta   90.00
_cell.angle_gamma   90.00
#
_symmetry.space_group_name_H-M   'P 1'
#
loop_
_entity.id
_entity.type
_entity.pdbx_description
1 polymer ?
#
loop_
_entity_poly.entity_id
_entity_poly.type
_entity_poly.pdbx_seq_one_letter_code
_entity_poly.pdbx_strand_id
1 'polypeptide(L)'
;MKVELACQRLGIHIPEQIMVLGVDNETLLCELANPSISSIQPDCAAIGYQASAMLDALLENSISGMHIQRIAPGPVNERESTRLVLSEDEHVAKAMSLIKREATGNLTASDVADQAAICRRSLEMRFRTFRGKSIWEEICEEKLNQASILLQHSKESIASVSERCGFGSIHRFYSLFKRRYGQTPQTYRKSKTQR
;
A
#
# COMPACT_ATOMS: atom_id res chain seq x y z
N MET A 1 -6.87 3.96 13.86
CA MET A 1 -7.30 5.01 12.91
C MET A 1 -7.69 6.37 13.51
N LYS A 2 -7.56 6.64 14.81
CA LYS A 2 -7.86 8.00 15.31
C LYS A 2 -6.78 9.04 14.95
N VAL A 3 -5.52 8.59 14.83
CA VAL A 3 -4.37 9.48 14.56
C VAL A 3 -4.39 9.99 13.12
N GLU A 4 -4.57 9.13 12.12
CA GLU A 4 -4.59 9.55 10.71
C GLU A 4 -5.73 10.54 10.40
N LEU A 5 -6.95 10.27 10.88
CA LEU A 5 -8.06 11.23 10.80
C LEU A 5 -7.76 12.57 11.50
N ALA A 6 -7.07 12.55 12.64
CA ALA A 6 -6.68 13.77 13.34
C ALA A 6 -5.63 14.56 12.55
N CYS A 7 -4.63 13.87 11.99
CA CYS A 7 -3.62 14.47 11.12
C CYS A 7 -4.27 15.13 9.89
N GLN A 8 -5.21 14.45 9.23
CA GLN A 8 -5.97 15.03 8.12
C GLN A 8 -6.70 16.32 8.51
N ARG A 9 -7.40 16.33 9.64
CA ARG A 9 -8.13 17.52 10.13
C ARG A 9 -7.22 18.69 10.46
N LEU A 10 -5.99 18.40 10.92
CA LEU A 10 -4.99 19.39 11.30
C LEU A 10 -4.05 19.77 10.14
N GLY A 11 -4.22 19.17 8.95
CA GLY A 11 -3.32 19.38 7.82
C GLY A 11 -1.89 18.84 8.04
N ILE A 12 -1.72 17.87 8.94
CA ILE A 12 -0.44 17.21 9.17
C ILE A 12 -0.29 16.06 8.17
N HIS A 13 0.77 16.11 7.36
CA HIS A 13 1.04 15.14 6.31
C HIS A 13 1.72 13.88 6.86
N ILE A 14 1.17 12.72 6.47
CA ILE A 14 1.71 11.40 6.75
C ILE A 14 2.15 10.78 5.40
N PRO A 15 3.38 10.25 5.28
CA PRO A 15 4.41 10.09 6.32
C PRO A 15 5.39 11.27 6.47
N GLU A 16 5.25 12.35 5.68
CA GLU A 16 6.30 13.36 5.50
C GLU A 16 6.64 14.15 6.77
N GLN A 17 5.62 14.50 7.56
CA GLN A 17 5.81 15.23 8.82
C GLN A 17 5.75 14.31 10.03
N ILE A 18 4.93 13.26 9.95
CA ILE A 18 4.82 12.25 11.00
C ILE A 18 4.57 10.87 10.38
N MET A 19 5.29 9.87 10.85
CA MET A 19 5.02 8.48 10.51
C MET A 19 4.05 7.87 11.50
N VAL A 20 3.16 7.02 10.99
CA VAL A 20 2.18 6.33 11.83
C VAL A 20 2.36 4.82 11.65
N LEU A 21 2.66 4.13 12.75
CA LEU A 21 2.69 2.67 12.83
C LEU A 21 1.54 2.18 13.72
N GLY A 22 0.65 1.37 13.16
CA GLY A 22 -0.46 0.72 13.84
C GLY A 22 -0.08 -0.61 14.50
N VAL A 23 -1.06 -1.17 15.21
CA VAL A 23 -1.04 -2.51 15.81
C VAL A 23 -2.26 -3.30 15.34
N ASP A 24 -2.28 -4.60 15.59
CA ASP A 24 -3.31 -5.59 15.21
C ASP A 24 -3.33 -6.00 13.72
N ASN A 25 -2.90 -5.11 12.82
CA ASN A 25 -2.89 -5.33 11.36
C ASN A 25 -4.22 -5.86 10.82
N GLU A 26 -5.31 -5.23 11.24
CA GLU A 26 -6.63 -5.52 10.70
C GLU A 26 -6.68 -5.03 9.24
N THR A 27 -6.45 -5.97 8.30
CA THR A 27 -6.08 -5.69 6.90
C THR A 27 -7.01 -4.67 6.23
N LEU A 28 -8.33 -4.87 6.33
CA LEU A 28 -9.31 -4.00 5.70
C LEU A 28 -9.25 -2.56 6.25
N LEU A 29 -9.10 -2.40 7.57
CA LEU A 29 -9.00 -1.07 8.17
C LEU A 29 -7.69 -0.38 7.80
N CYS A 30 -6.60 -1.14 7.73
CA CYS A 30 -5.29 -0.61 7.37
C CYS A 30 -5.24 -0.19 5.89
N GLU A 31 -5.92 -0.92 5.00
CA GLU A 31 -5.94 -0.66 3.55
C GLU A 31 -6.90 0.47 3.15
N LEU A 32 -8.02 0.63 3.85
CA LEU A 32 -9.01 1.68 3.55
C LEU A 32 -8.68 3.05 4.16
N ALA A 33 -7.71 3.13 5.07
CA ALA A 33 -7.22 4.40 5.61
C ALA A 33 -6.47 5.22 4.56
N ASN A 34 -6.40 6.55 4.74
CA ASN A 34 -5.76 7.44 3.77
C ASN A 34 -4.75 8.42 4.45
N PRO A 35 -3.45 8.11 4.47
CA PRO A 35 -2.79 7.03 3.75
C PRO A 35 -3.03 5.65 4.39
N SER A 36 -2.76 4.59 3.62
CA SER A 36 -2.82 3.22 4.15
C SER A 36 -1.84 3.02 5.31
N ILE A 37 -2.28 2.34 6.38
CA ILE A 37 -1.57 2.30 7.66
C ILE A 37 -0.67 1.07 7.78
N SER A 38 0.62 1.29 7.93
CA SER A 38 1.57 0.24 8.31
C SER A 38 1.20 -0.31 9.68
N SER A 39 1.30 -1.62 9.89
CA SER A 39 0.90 -2.21 11.18
C SER A 39 1.69 -3.44 11.57
N ILE A 40 1.93 -3.59 12.88
CA ILE A 40 2.49 -4.81 13.47
C ILE A 40 1.42 -5.91 13.44
N GLN A 41 1.75 -7.09 12.92
CA GLN A 41 0.88 -8.26 12.98
C GLN A 41 1.09 -8.99 14.31
N PRO A 42 0.08 -9.11 15.19
CA PRO A 42 0.17 -10.03 16.33
C PRO A 42 0.10 -11.48 15.84
N ASP A 43 0.85 -12.37 16.49
CA ASP A 43 0.77 -13.81 16.24
C ASP A 43 -0.34 -14.45 17.08
N CYS A 44 -1.59 -14.14 16.73
CA CYS A 44 -2.76 -14.64 17.45
C CYS A 44 -2.85 -16.18 17.45
N ALA A 45 -2.33 -16.83 16.41
CA ALA A 45 -2.30 -18.28 16.32
C ALA A 45 -1.35 -18.88 17.36
N ALA A 46 -0.12 -18.36 17.46
CA ALA A 46 0.82 -18.78 18.50
C ALA A 46 0.30 -18.47 19.90
N ILE A 47 -0.32 -17.31 20.11
CA ILE A 47 -0.96 -16.97 21.40
C ILE A 47 -2.01 -18.02 21.77
N GLY A 48 -2.93 -18.35 20.85
CA GLY A 48 -3.98 -19.34 21.09
C GLY A 48 -3.43 -20.74 21.33
N TYR A 49 -2.42 -21.15 20.56
CA TYR A 49 -1.76 -22.45 20.73
C TYR A 49 -1.10 -22.58 22.10
N GLN A 50 -0.32 -21.57 22.51
CA GLN A 50 0.34 -21.57 23.81
C GLN A 50 -0.66 -21.49 24.95
N ALA A 51 -1.73 -20.70 24.80
CA ALA A 51 -2.82 -20.64 25.79
C ALA A 51 -3.50 -22.01 25.97
N SER A 52 -3.77 -22.73 24.87
CA SER A 52 -4.34 -24.09 24.92
C SER A 52 -3.39 -25.08 25.60
N ALA A 53 -2.10 -25.06 25.25
CA ALA A 53 -1.11 -25.95 25.86
C ALA A 53 -0.94 -25.68 27.37
N MET A 54 -1.00 -24.41 27.77
CA MET A 54 -0.99 -24.04 29.19
C MET A 54 -2.24 -24.52 29.92
N LEU A 55 -3.42 -24.44 29.28
CA LEU A 55 -4.66 -24.97 29.84
C LEU A 55 -4.59 -26.48 30.03
N ASP A 56 -4.10 -27.23 29.04
CA ASP A 56 -3.93 -28.69 29.14
C ASP A 56 -3.02 -29.05 30.32
N ALA A 57 -1.87 -28.37 30.44
CA ALA A 57 -0.93 -28.60 31.55
C ALA A 57 -1.53 -28.24 32.93
N LEU A 58 -2.42 -27.24 33.01
CA LEU A 58 -3.15 -26.92 34.24
C LEU A 58 -4.17 -28.00 34.59
N LEU A 59 -4.90 -28.54 33.60
CA LEU A 59 -5.88 -29.61 33.81
C LEU A 59 -5.21 -30.91 34.26
N GLU A 60 -4.00 -31.19 33.78
CA GLU A 60 -3.18 -32.32 34.22
C GLU A 60 -2.49 -32.10 35.59
N ASN A 61 -2.62 -30.91 36.19
CA ASN A 61 -1.88 -30.46 37.38
C ASN A 61 -0.34 -30.48 37.20
N SER A 62 0.13 -30.44 35.95
CA SER A 62 1.56 -30.42 35.59
C SER A 62 2.20 -29.06 35.86
N ILE A 63 1.40 -27.98 35.86
CA ILE A 63 1.83 -26.62 36.24
C ILE A 63 0.84 -26.01 37.24
N SER A 64 1.29 -25.07 38.08
CA SER A 64 0.44 -24.40 39.08
C SER A 64 0.91 -22.97 39.33
N GLY A 65 -0.04 -22.09 39.66
CA GLY A 65 0.22 -20.66 39.87
C GLY A 65 0.14 -19.82 38.60
N MET A 66 0.54 -18.56 38.70
CA MET A 66 0.47 -17.60 37.59
C MET A 66 1.71 -17.72 36.69
N HIS A 67 1.49 -18.11 35.44
CA HIS A 67 2.52 -18.20 34.42
C HIS A 67 2.32 -17.11 33.36
N ILE A 68 3.37 -16.32 33.10
CA ILE A 68 3.35 -15.27 32.07
C ILE A 68 4.32 -15.67 30.97
N GLN A 69 3.78 -15.87 29.75
CA GLN A 69 4.56 -16.15 28.56
C GLN A 69 4.42 -14.98 27.57
N ARG A 70 5.54 -14.52 27.02
CA ARG A 70 5.56 -13.47 25.99
C ARG A 70 5.69 -14.11 24.62
N ILE A 71 4.75 -13.82 23.73
CA ILE A 71 4.78 -14.24 22.34
C ILE A 71 5.26 -13.05 21.50
N ALA A 72 6.30 -13.27 20.70
CA ALA A 72 6.77 -12.24 19.79
C ALA A 72 5.70 -11.96 18.73
N PRO A 73 5.50 -10.69 18.33
CA PRO A 73 4.61 -10.40 17.21
C PRO A 73 5.19 -10.97 15.91
N GLY A 74 4.31 -11.14 14.93
CA GLY A 74 4.68 -11.34 13.54
C GLY A 74 5.27 -10.06 12.91
N PRO A 75 5.38 -10.03 11.56
CA PRO A 75 6.08 -8.95 10.87
C PRO A 75 5.34 -7.61 10.96
N VAL A 76 6.09 -6.54 10.74
CA VAL A 76 5.51 -5.25 10.37
C VAL A 76 5.07 -5.32 8.92
N ASN A 77 3.77 -5.11 8.68
CA ASN A 77 3.23 -4.95 7.34
C ASN A 77 3.36 -3.47 6.97
N GLU A 78 4.40 -3.15 6.20
CA GLU A 78 4.67 -1.78 5.76
C GLU A 78 3.68 -1.32 4.69
N ARG A 79 3.12 -0.14 4.88
CA ARG A 79 2.25 0.59 3.96
C ARG A 79 2.69 2.06 3.88
N GLU A 80 1.84 2.92 3.35
CA GLU A 80 2.20 4.30 3.04
C GLU A 80 2.54 5.15 4.27
N SER A 81 1.90 4.88 5.41
CA SER A 81 2.05 5.71 6.61
C SER A 81 3.42 5.69 7.28
N THR A 82 4.30 4.77 6.88
CA THR A 82 5.72 4.73 7.30
C THR A 82 6.68 4.75 6.12
N ARG A 83 6.17 4.70 4.87
CA ARG A 83 7.01 4.67 3.67
C ARG A 83 7.39 6.09 3.30
N LEU A 84 8.44 6.61 3.94
CA LEU A 84 9.03 7.87 3.55
C LEU A 84 9.59 7.75 2.13
N VAL A 85 8.98 8.46 1.20
CA VAL A 85 9.66 8.77 -0.05
C VAL A 85 10.57 9.95 0.26
N LEU A 86 11.80 9.66 0.70
CA LEU A 86 12.85 10.66 0.73
C LEU A 86 13.12 11.10 -0.71
N SER A 87 12.49 12.19 -1.12
CA SER A 87 12.99 12.97 -2.23
C SER A 87 13.56 14.24 -1.62
N GLU A 88 14.85 14.48 -1.84
CA GLU A 88 15.49 15.75 -1.47
C GLU A 88 14.88 16.95 -2.22
N ASP A 89 13.98 16.70 -3.17
CA ASP A 89 13.31 17.67 -4.01
C ASP A 89 11.81 17.76 -3.70
N GLU A 90 11.39 18.92 -3.19
CA GLU A 90 10.00 19.22 -2.80
C GLU A 90 9.01 19.06 -3.98
N HIS A 91 9.41 19.41 -5.21
CA HIS A 91 8.53 19.29 -6.37
C HIS A 91 8.32 17.83 -6.76
N VAL A 92 9.34 16.99 -6.62
CA VAL A 92 9.21 15.55 -6.83
C VAL A 92 8.32 14.93 -5.75
N ALA A 93 8.48 15.31 -4.48
CA ALA A 93 7.61 14.85 -3.40
C ALA A 93 6.14 15.24 -3.65
N LYS A 94 5.88 16.50 -4.01
CA LYS A 94 4.54 16.99 -4.32
C LYS A 94 3.93 16.26 -5.52
N ALA A 95 4.70 16.08 -6.59
CA ALA A 95 4.30 15.32 -7.76
C ALA A 95 3.97 13.86 -7.42
N MET A 96 4.75 13.20 -6.56
CA MET A 96 4.47 11.83 -6.10
C MET A 96 3.15 11.74 -5.34
N SER A 97 2.88 12.71 -4.45
CA SER A 97 1.61 12.79 -3.71
C SER A 97 0.42 12.95 -4.67
N LEU A 98 0.54 13.81 -5.68
CA LEU A 98 -0.47 13.99 -6.73
C LEU A 98 -0.73 12.71 -7.51
N ILE A 99 0.34 12.02 -7.94
CA ILE A 99 0.23 10.78 -8.70
C ILE A 99 -0.51 9.72 -7.88
N LYS A 100 -0.16 9.53 -6.61
CA LYS A 100 -0.85 8.58 -5.72
C LYS A 100 -2.36 8.83 -5.62
N ARG A 101 -2.76 10.09 -5.52
CA ARG A 101 -4.16 10.47 -5.34
C ARG A 101 -4.96 10.40 -6.64
N GLU A 102 -4.35 10.79 -7.75
CA GLU A 102 -5.09 11.13 -8.99
C GLU A 102 -4.70 10.27 -10.20
N ALA A 103 -3.78 9.31 -10.07
CA ALA A 103 -3.28 8.53 -11.21
C ALA A 103 -4.41 7.92 -12.06
N THR A 104 -5.48 7.41 -11.46
CA THR A 104 -6.59 6.78 -12.20
C THR A 104 -7.47 7.77 -12.97
N GLY A 105 -7.43 9.06 -12.62
CA GLY A 105 -8.24 10.14 -13.20
C GLY A 105 -7.61 10.84 -14.40
N ASN A 106 -7.19 10.09 -15.44
CA ASN A 106 -6.60 10.63 -16.68
C ASN A 106 -5.42 11.61 -16.49
N LEU A 107 -4.72 11.52 -15.36
CA LEU A 107 -3.59 12.38 -15.01
C LEU A 107 -2.46 12.29 -16.05
N THR A 108 -2.03 13.45 -16.57
CA THR A 108 -0.88 13.55 -17.49
C THR A 108 0.35 14.12 -16.80
N ALA A 109 1.53 13.91 -17.40
CA ALA A 109 2.77 14.49 -16.89
C ALA A 109 2.77 16.03 -16.91
N SER A 110 1.99 16.66 -17.80
CA SER A 110 1.82 18.11 -17.81
C SER A 110 1.00 18.55 -16.60
N ASP A 111 -0.13 17.89 -16.32
CA ASP A 111 -0.99 18.22 -15.17
C ASP A 111 -0.22 18.11 -13.85
N VAL A 112 0.61 17.07 -13.71
CA VAL A 112 1.46 16.89 -12.52
C VAL A 112 2.45 18.05 -12.38
N ALA A 113 3.06 18.50 -13.48
CA ALA A 113 4.01 19.60 -13.46
C ALA A 113 3.33 20.93 -13.07
N ASP A 114 2.17 21.20 -13.66
CA ASP A 114 1.39 22.41 -13.41
C ASP A 114 0.93 22.47 -11.94
N GLN A 115 0.40 21.38 -11.41
CA GLN A 115 0.00 21.29 -10.00
C GLN A 115 1.18 21.27 -9.01
N ALA A 116 2.35 20.77 -9.44
CA ALA A 116 3.60 20.86 -8.69
C ALA A 116 4.28 22.23 -8.81
N ALA A 117 3.66 23.19 -9.51
CA ALA A 117 4.14 24.56 -9.72
C ALA A 117 5.56 24.62 -10.30
N ILE A 118 5.84 23.76 -11.28
CA ILE A 118 7.15 23.66 -11.93
C ILE A 118 7.00 23.36 -13.42
N CYS A 119 7.91 23.86 -14.25
CA CYS A 119 7.86 23.55 -15.67
C CYS A 119 8.13 22.05 -15.91
N ARG A 120 7.35 21.45 -16.82
CA ARG A 120 7.40 20.01 -17.13
C ARG A 120 8.81 19.48 -17.40
N ARG A 121 9.64 20.21 -18.15
CA ARG A 121 11.02 19.79 -18.46
C ARG A 121 11.88 19.67 -17.20
N SER A 122 11.74 20.62 -16.27
CA SER A 122 12.51 20.58 -15.03
C SER A 122 12.03 19.45 -14.13
N LEU A 123 10.70 19.24 -14.03
CA LEU A 123 10.17 18.13 -13.26
C LEU A 123 10.58 16.76 -13.82
N GLU A 124 10.55 16.56 -15.14
CA GLU A 124 11.03 15.32 -15.76
C GLU A 124 12.51 15.05 -15.48
N MET A 125 13.36 16.08 -15.54
CA MET A 125 14.77 15.96 -15.19
C MET A 125 14.93 15.52 -13.74
N ARG A 126 14.25 16.20 -12.81
CA ARG A 126 14.27 15.88 -11.38
C ARG A 126 13.74 14.47 -11.11
N PHE A 127 12.65 14.06 -11.76
CA PHE A 127 12.13 12.69 -11.69
C PHE A 127 13.18 11.67 -12.13
N ARG A 128 13.84 11.90 -13.26
CA ARG A 128 14.88 10.99 -13.72
C ARG A 128 16.03 10.91 -12.72
N THR A 129 16.45 12.03 -12.14
CA THR A 129 17.52 12.10 -11.13
C THR A 129 17.15 11.37 -9.84
N PHE A 130 15.99 11.69 -9.25
CA PHE A 130 15.61 11.22 -7.92
C PHE A 130 14.87 9.87 -7.92
N ARG A 131 14.25 9.49 -9.04
CA ARG A 131 13.43 8.27 -9.16
C ARG A 131 13.97 7.26 -10.17
N GLY A 132 14.88 7.67 -11.05
CA GLY A 132 15.38 6.83 -12.15
C GLY A 132 14.36 6.59 -13.28
N LYS A 133 13.13 7.11 -13.16
CA LYS A 133 12.03 6.91 -14.11
C LYS A 133 11.34 8.22 -14.46
N SER A 134 10.61 8.22 -15.57
CA SER A 134 9.80 9.35 -16.01
C SER A 134 8.51 9.47 -15.20
N ILE A 135 7.89 10.66 -15.25
CA ILE A 135 6.60 10.93 -14.61
C ILE A 135 5.52 9.97 -15.14
N TRP A 136 5.52 9.71 -16.46
CA TRP A 136 4.57 8.80 -17.09
C TRP A 136 4.72 7.35 -16.59
N GLU A 137 5.95 6.88 -16.42
CA GLU A 137 6.22 5.54 -15.86
C GLU A 137 5.71 5.42 -14.43
N GLU A 138 5.88 6.46 -13.62
CA GLU A 138 5.37 6.52 -12.26
C GLU A 138 3.84 6.48 -12.20
N ILE A 139 3.16 7.29 -13.03
CA ILE A 139 1.70 7.26 -13.16
C ILE A 139 1.22 5.87 -13.54
N CYS A 140 1.88 5.23 -14.50
CA CYS A 140 1.51 3.88 -14.92
C CYS A 140 1.74 2.84 -13.83
N GLU A 141 2.82 2.95 -13.07
CA GLU A 141 3.08 2.04 -11.97
C GLU A 141 2.01 2.17 -10.88
N GLU A 142 1.61 3.39 -10.54
CA GLU A 142 0.53 3.60 -9.58
C GLU A 142 -0.81 3.04 -10.08
N LYS A 143 -1.17 3.28 -11.35
CA LYS A 143 -2.35 2.65 -11.97
C LYS A 143 -2.30 1.11 -11.91
N LEU A 144 -1.12 0.53 -12.11
CA LEU A 144 -0.92 -0.92 -12.03
C LEU A 144 -1.01 -1.44 -10.58
N ASN A 145 -0.57 -0.66 -9.59
CA ASN A 145 -0.73 -0.99 -8.17
C ASN A 145 -2.21 -1.05 -7.80
N GLN A 146 -2.97 -0.01 -8.13
CA GLN A 146 -4.42 0.04 -7.92
C GLN A 146 -5.15 -1.11 -8.63
N ALA A 147 -4.78 -1.39 -9.88
CA ALA A 147 -5.32 -2.54 -10.61
C ALA A 147 -5.02 -3.87 -9.90
N SER A 148 -3.81 -4.04 -9.34
CA SER A 148 -3.45 -5.27 -8.62
C SER A 148 -4.29 -5.50 -7.38
N ILE A 149 -4.65 -4.43 -6.66
CA ILE A 149 -5.54 -4.46 -5.50
C ILE A 149 -6.95 -4.86 -5.96
N LEU A 150 -7.50 -4.20 -6.98
CA LEU A 150 -8.82 -4.55 -7.52
C LEU A 150 -8.88 -5.98 -8.03
N LEU A 151 -7.82 -6.49 -8.67
CA LEU A 151 -7.77 -7.87 -9.14
C LEU A 151 -7.80 -8.89 -7.99
N GLN A 152 -7.25 -8.54 -6.81
CA GLN A 152 -7.21 -9.40 -5.63
C GLN A 152 -8.51 -9.35 -4.82
N HIS A 153 -9.11 -8.17 -4.70
CA HIS A 153 -10.21 -7.92 -3.76
C HIS A 153 -11.59 -7.73 -4.43
N SER A 154 -11.67 -7.74 -5.75
CA SER A 154 -12.95 -7.60 -6.48
C SER A 154 -13.20 -8.75 -7.47
N LYS A 155 -14.49 -8.95 -7.80
CA LYS A 155 -14.95 -9.87 -8.86
C LYS A 155 -15.13 -9.19 -10.21
N GLU A 156 -14.72 -7.93 -10.35
CA GLU A 156 -14.90 -7.15 -11.57
C GLU A 156 -14.21 -7.81 -12.77
N SER A 157 -14.74 -7.61 -13.98
CA SER A 157 -14.08 -8.11 -15.18
C SER A 157 -12.72 -7.41 -15.37
N ILE A 158 -11.77 -8.09 -16.01
CA ILE A 158 -10.45 -7.50 -16.27
C ILE A 158 -10.57 -6.23 -17.13
N ALA A 159 -11.55 -6.20 -18.03
CA ALA A 159 -11.89 -5.02 -18.83
C ALA A 159 -12.34 -3.84 -17.94
N SER A 160 -13.24 -4.09 -16.99
CA SER A 160 -13.73 -3.07 -16.06
C SER A 160 -12.62 -2.54 -15.14
N VAL A 161 -11.74 -3.41 -14.64
CA VAL A 161 -10.56 -2.99 -13.85
C VAL A 161 -9.64 -2.09 -14.69
N SER A 162 -9.38 -2.45 -15.94
CA SER A 162 -8.55 -1.66 -16.86
C SER A 162 -9.14 -0.27 -17.11
N GLU A 163 -10.46 -0.19 -17.29
CA GLU A 163 -11.19 1.07 -17.49
C GLU A 163 -11.15 1.94 -16.24
N ARG A 164 -11.47 1.36 -15.08
CA ARG A 164 -11.50 2.04 -13.78
C ARG A 164 -10.13 2.56 -13.35
N CYS A 165 -9.05 1.90 -13.76
CA CYS A 165 -7.68 2.38 -13.51
C CYS A 165 -7.19 3.39 -14.57
N GLY A 166 -8.00 3.73 -15.57
CA GLY A 166 -7.69 4.77 -16.55
C GLY A 166 -6.64 4.37 -17.60
N PHE A 167 -6.58 3.10 -18.03
CA PHE A 167 -5.65 2.67 -19.09
C PHE A 167 -6.16 2.94 -20.52
N GLY A 168 -7.47 3.15 -20.70
CA GLY A 168 -8.12 3.44 -21.99
C GLY A 168 -8.06 2.30 -23.03
N SER A 169 -7.16 1.33 -22.87
CA SER A 169 -6.99 0.18 -23.74
C SER A 169 -6.62 -1.06 -22.93
N ILE A 170 -7.44 -2.11 -23.06
CA ILE A 170 -7.23 -3.39 -22.39
C ILE A 170 -5.93 -4.07 -22.85
N HIS A 171 -5.56 -3.94 -24.12
CA HIS A 171 -4.31 -4.50 -24.65
C HIS A 171 -3.09 -3.82 -24.02
N ARG A 172 -3.12 -2.49 -23.88
CA ARG A 172 -2.05 -1.75 -23.23
C ARG A 172 -1.92 -2.13 -21.77
N PHE A 173 -3.05 -2.25 -21.07
CA PHE A 173 -3.09 -2.73 -19.69
C PHE A 173 -2.45 -4.11 -19.55
N TYR A 174 -2.84 -5.08 -20.38
CA TYR A 174 -2.26 -6.44 -20.34
C TYR A 174 -0.74 -6.43 -20.52
N SER A 175 -0.24 -5.70 -21.51
CA SER A 175 1.20 -5.61 -21.80
C SER A 175 1.98 -4.99 -20.65
N LEU A 176 1.49 -3.88 -20.09
CA LEU A 176 2.14 -3.20 -18.97
C LEU A 176 2.07 -4.04 -17.68
N PHE A 177 0.93 -4.67 -17.41
CA PHE A 177 0.75 -5.51 -16.22
C PHE A 177 1.66 -6.73 -16.27
N LYS A 178 1.71 -7.43 -17.42
CA LYS A 178 2.60 -8.58 -17.62
C LYS A 178 4.06 -8.18 -17.47
N ARG A 179 4.47 -7.04 -18.03
CA ARG A 179 5.83 -6.50 -17.87
C ARG A 179 6.17 -6.22 -16.41
N ARG A 180 5.23 -5.67 -15.61
CA ARG A 180 5.48 -5.28 -14.22
C ARG A 180 5.45 -6.43 -13.22
N TYR A 181 4.57 -7.40 -13.41
CA TYR A 181 4.31 -8.49 -12.46
C TYR A 181 4.76 -9.87 -12.95
N GLY A 182 5.32 -9.97 -14.17
CA GLY A 182 5.78 -11.22 -14.78
C GLY A 182 4.65 -12.15 -15.25
N GLN A 183 3.39 -11.84 -14.95
CA GLN A 183 2.23 -12.67 -15.26
C GLN A 183 1.03 -11.84 -15.73
N THR A 184 0.09 -12.48 -16.43
CA THR A 184 -1.11 -11.79 -16.93
C THR A 184 -2.06 -11.41 -15.78
N PRO A 185 -2.89 -10.36 -15.93
CA PRO A 185 -3.92 -10.01 -14.94
C PRO A 185 -4.80 -11.20 -14.51
N GLN A 186 -5.15 -12.07 -15.47
CA GLN A 186 -5.98 -13.25 -15.21
C GLN A 186 -5.26 -14.29 -14.35
N THR A 187 -4.00 -14.59 -14.67
CA THR A 187 -3.16 -15.49 -13.87
C THR A 187 -2.92 -14.91 -12.48
N TYR A 188 -2.66 -13.60 -12.41
CA TYR A 188 -2.45 -12.87 -11.16
C TYR A 188 -3.64 -13.02 -10.21
N ARG A 189 -4.87 -12.79 -10.69
CA ARG A 189 -6.10 -13.01 -9.90
C ARG A 189 -6.20 -14.44 -9.38
N LYS A 190 -6.02 -15.44 -10.25
CA LYS A 190 -6.14 -16.86 -9.86
C LYS A 190 -5.14 -17.28 -8.77
N SER A 191 -3.91 -16.76 -8.82
CA SER A 191 -2.85 -17.11 -7.86
C SER A 191 -3.13 -16.65 -6.42
N LYS A 192 -3.99 -15.63 -6.23
CA LYS A 192 -4.29 -15.05 -4.93
C LYS A 192 -5.66 -15.44 -4.36
N THR A 193 -6.61 -15.86 -5.21
CA THR A 193 -7.92 -16.39 -4.76
C THR A 193 -7.84 -17.83 -4.23
N GLN A 194 -6.71 -18.55 -4.42
CA GLN A 194 -6.53 -19.95 -3.98
C GLN A 194 -5.75 -20.11 -2.65
N ARG A 195 -5.61 -19.04 -1.85
CA ARG A 195 -5.04 -19.11 -0.50
C ARG A 195 -5.99 -18.53 0.52
#